data_AF-A0A9D7AAG8-F1
#
_entry.id   AF-A0A9D7AAG8-F1
#
_cell.length_a   1.000
_cell.length_b   1.000
_cell.length_c   1.000
_cell.angle_alpha   90.00
_cell.angle_beta   90.00
_cell.angle_gamma   90.00
#
_symmetry.space_group_name_H-M   'P 1'
#
loop_
_entity.id
_entity.type
_entity.pdbx_description
1 polymer ?
#
loop_
_entity_poly.entity_id
_entity_poly.type
_entity_poly.pdbx_seq_one_letter_code
_entity_poly.pdbx_strand_id
1 'polypeptide(L)'
;MDSHVYIFGTLTDVLTGETLTDTHDERYRQELARFLLDEKGYRKEGLEPRVSIRLENLGRCAEVLVDIAARMDGHILMILRYGPGSLVTRERPAIAASRLVAPYQVPVVVVTNGEDAEIIDGRTGKITGSGLPAIPSRDELAALAQVFIPVPVSEKQKDAERRILFTYEAVGACNCDDGGCKI
;
A
#
# COMPACT_ATOMS: atom_id res chain seq x y z
N MET A 1 -2.54 -2.45 -24.61
CA MET A 1 -1.32 -3.29 -24.51
C MET A 1 -1.68 -4.42 -23.58
N ASP A 2 -1.65 -5.64 -24.09
CA ASP A 2 -2.15 -6.85 -23.44
C ASP A 2 -1.62 -6.96 -22.01
N SER A 3 -2.53 -6.95 -21.03
CA SER A 3 -2.20 -7.36 -19.67
C SER A 3 -1.90 -8.86 -19.73
N HIS A 4 -0.62 -9.23 -19.80
CA HIS A 4 -0.15 -10.61 -19.67
C HIS A 4 -0.29 -11.10 -18.21
N VAL A 5 -1.47 -10.91 -17.61
CA VAL A 5 -1.80 -11.43 -16.30
C VAL A 5 -2.24 -12.87 -16.52
N TYR A 6 -1.36 -13.81 -16.20
CA TYR A 6 -1.70 -15.23 -16.22
C TYR A 6 -2.67 -15.54 -15.07
N ILE A 7 -3.80 -16.14 -15.43
CA ILE A 7 -4.83 -16.58 -14.49
C ILE A 7 -4.68 -18.08 -14.28
N PHE A 8 -4.39 -18.48 -13.04
CA PHE A 8 -4.19 -19.88 -12.66
C PHE A 8 -5.45 -20.53 -12.07
N GLY A 9 -6.53 -19.78 -11.96
CA GLY A 9 -7.80 -20.21 -11.39
C GLY A 9 -8.30 -19.21 -10.35
N THR A 10 -8.66 -19.71 -9.19
CA THR A 10 -9.16 -18.92 -8.06
C THR A 10 -8.49 -19.34 -6.76
N LEU A 11 -8.30 -18.40 -5.84
CA LEU A 11 -7.80 -18.66 -4.49
C LEU A 11 -8.71 -18.01 -3.44
N THR A 12 -8.56 -18.41 -2.19
CA THR A 12 -9.27 -17.80 -1.07
C THR A 12 -8.35 -16.83 -0.34
N ASP A 13 -8.80 -15.60 -0.13
CA ASP A 13 -8.04 -14.57 0.57
C ASP A 13 -7.84 -14.96 2.03
N VAL A 14 -6.58 -15.00 2.48
CA VAL A 14 -6.29 -15.33 3.89
C VAL A 14 -6.84 -14.28 4.85
N LEU A 15 -6.96 -13.02 4.42
CA LEU A 15 -7.43 -11.92 5.26
C LEU A 15 -8.96 -11.84 5.29
N THR A 16 -9.63 -11.86 4.14
CA THR A 16 -11.10 -11.65 4.04
C THR A 16 -11.91 -12.93 3.93
N GLY A 17 -11.31 -14.04 3.48
CA GLY A 17 -12.01 -15.28 3.14
C GLY A 17 -12.72 -15.25 1.78
N GLU A 18 -12.59 -14.17 1.02
CA GLU A 18 -13.22 -14.03 -0.30
C GLU A 18 -12.52 -14.88 -1.36
N THR A 19 -13.27 -15.32 -2.37
CA THR A 19 -12.70 -15.99 -3.55
C THR A 19 -12.22 -14.95 -4.55
N LEU A 20 -10.95 -15.02 -4.92
CA LEU A 20 -10.27 -14.07 -5.79
C LEU A 20 -9.68 -14.77 -7.01
N THR A 21 -9.45 -14.01 -8.09
CA THR A 21 -8.69 -14.49 -9.25
C THR A 21 -7.26 -14.80 -8.84
N ASP A 22 -6.80 -16.01 -9.15
CA ASP A 22 -5.44 -16.45 -8.87
C ASP A 22 -4.48 -15.93 -9.95
N THR A 23 -3.72 -14.90 -9.60
CA THR A 23 -2.67 -14.30 -10.43
C THR A 23 -1.33 -14.36 -9.71
N HIS A 24 -0.22 -14.14 -10.42
CA HIS A 24 1.10 -14.09 -9.78
C HIS A 24 1.18 -13.03 -8.67
N ASP A 25 0.76 -11.80 -8.96
CA ASP A 25 0.79 -10.70 -8.00
C ASP A 25 -0.09 -11.01 -6.77
N GLU A 26 -1.25 -11.62 -7.00
CA GLU A 26 -2.14 -12.01 -5.92
C GLU A 26 -1.51 -13.10 -5.04
N ARG A 27 -0.79 -14.07 -5.61
CA ARG A 27 -0.04 -15.07 -4.82
C ARG A 27 0.99 -14.43 -3.91
N TYR A 28 1.79 -13.47 -4.41
CA TYR A 28 2.75 -12.74 -3.58
C TYR A 28 2.06 -11.95 -2.47
N ARG A 29 0.93 -11.29 -2.78
CA ARG A 29 0.14 -10.60 -1.76
C ARG A 29 -0.37 -11.56 -0.67
N GLN A 30 -0.81 -12.76 -1.06
CA GLN A 30 -1.22 -13.81 -0.11
C GLN A 30 -0.04 -14.30 0.76
N GLU A 31 1.14 -14.47 0.18
CA GLU A 31 2.36 -14.84 0.91
C GLU A 31 2.76 -13.76 1.92
N LEU A 32 2.74 -12.49 1.51
CA LEU A 32 2.99 -11.35 2.39
C LEU A 32 1.96 -11.25 3.52
N ALA A 33 0.68 -11.51 3.22
CA ALA A 33 -0.36 -11.57 4.24
C ALA A 33 -0.12 -12.71 5.25
N ARG A 34 0.27 -13.91 4.80
CA ARG A 34 0.64 -15.02 5.69
C ARG A 34 1.88 -14.68 6.53
N PHE A 35 2.91 -14.10 5.93
CA PHE A 35 4.09 -13.63 6.65
C PHE A 35 3.72 -12.66 7.78
N LEU A 36 2.81 -11.71 7.52
CA LEU A 36 2.35 -10.79 8.56
C LEU A 36 1.59 -11.51 9.68
N LEU A 37 0.73 -12.47 9.35
CA LEU A 37 -0.05 -13.23 10.34
C LEU A 37 0.83 -14.18 11.16
N ASP A 38 1.60 -15.03 10.48
CA ASP A 38 2.27 -16.20 11.06
C ASP A 38 3.61 -15.82 11.70
N GLU A 39 4.39 -14.94 11.06
CA GLU A 39 5.73 -14.58 11.52
C GLU A 39 5.77 -13.25 12.27
N LYS A 40 4.97 -12.27 11.85
CA LYS A 40 4.93 -10.94 12.48
C LYS A 40 3.84 -10.79 13.54
N GLY A 41 3.03 -11.83 13.75
CA GLY A 41 2.04 -11.92 14.82
C GLY A 41 0.85 -10.98 14.66
N TYR A 42 0.57 -10.50 13.45
CA TYR A 42 -0.61 -9.69 13.20
C TYR A 42 -1.89 -10.53 13.33
N ARG A 43 -2.97 -9.86 13.73
CA ARG A 43 -4.32 -10.44 13.68
C ARG A 43 -5.01 -9.96 12.41
N LYS A 44 -5.92 -10.77 11.86
CA LYS A 44 -6.65 -10.42 10.63
C LYS A 44 -7.40 -9.10 10.77
N GLU A 45 -7.98 -8.81 11.93
CA GLU A 45 -8.74 -7.59 12.19
C GLU A 45 -7.85 -6.32 12.21
N GLY A 46 -6.53 -6.50 12.35
CA GLY A 46 -5.55 -5.42 12.29
C GLY A 46 -4.97 -5.18 10.89
N LEU A 47 -5.34 -5.99 9.89
CA LEU A 47 -4.83 -5.91 8.52
C LEU A 47 -5.98 -5.68 7.55
N GLU A 48 -5.89 -4.61 6.77
CA GLU A 48 -6.87 -4.23 5.76
C GLU A 48 -6.25 -4.42 4.37
N PRO A 49 -6.72 -5.39 3.57
CA PRO A 49 -6.22 -5.56 2.20
C PRO A 49 -6.83 -4.54 1.25
N ARG A 50 -6.09 -4.22 0.18
CA ARG A 50 -6.57 -3.44 -0.98
C ARG A 50 -7.23 -2.11 -0.62
N VAL A 51 -6.59 -1.33 0.25
CA VAL A 51 -7.11 0.00 0.61
C VAL A 51 -6.98 0.93 -0.59
N SER A 52 -8.10 1.43 -1.08
CA SER A 52 -8.11 2.23 -2.29
C SER A 52 -7.88 3.72 -2.04
N ILE A 53 -7.14 4.34 -2.96
CA ILE A 53 -6.85 5.77 -2.99
C ILE A 53 -7.40 6.31 -4.31
N ARG A 54 -8.46 7.09 -4.22
CA ARG A 54 -9.04 7.78 -5.37
C ARG A 54 -8.25 9.05 -5.69
N LEU A 55 -7.68 9.08 -6.89
CA LEU A 55 -6.93 10.20 -7.44
C LEU A 55 -7.75 10.91 -8.51
N GLU A 56 -7.67 12.23 -8.48
CA GLU A 56 -8.30 13.10 -9.48
C GLU A 56 -7.28 14.17 -9.86
N ASN A 57 -6.84 14.18 -11.10
CA ASN A 57 -5.82 15.10 -11.57
C ASN A 57 -6.10 15.51 -13.02
N LEU A 58 -6.25 16.82 -13.27
CA LEU A 58 -6.51 17.40 -14.61
C LEU A 58 -7.67 16.72 -15.36
N GLY A 59 -8.80 16.50 -14.67
CA GLY A 59 -10.00 15.88 -15.27
C GLY A 59 -9.89 14.37 -15.48
N ARG A 60 -8.78 13.74 -15.10
CA ARG A 60 -8.62 12.28 -15.12
C ARG A 60 -8.77 11.71 -13.73
N CYS A 61 -9.47 10.58 -13.63
CA CYS A 61 -9.60 9.82 -12.41
C CYS A 61 -8.78 8.53 -12.50
N ALA A 62 -8.21 8.13 -11.38
CA ALA A 62 -7.54 6.84 -11.24
C ALA A 62 -7.74 6.31 -9.82
N GLU A 63 -7.75 5.00 -9.69
CA GLU A 63 -7.76 4.32 -8.40
C GLU A 63 -6.43 3.58 -8.24
N VAL A 64 -5.78 3.81 -7.11
CA VAL A 64 -4.53 3.13 -6.73
C VAL A 64 -4.78 2.35 -5.46
N LEU A 65 -4.34 1.10 -5.43
CA LEU A 65 -4.48 0.23 -4.27
C LEU A 65 -3.20 0.21 -3.44
N VAL A 66 -3.39 0.23 -2.12
CA VAL A 66 -2.39 -0.21 -1.14
C VAL A 66 -2.68 -1.67 -0.83
N ASP A 67 -1.70 -2.54 -1.01
CA ASP A 67 -1.90 -3.99 -0.91
C ASP A 67 -2.38 -4.44 0.46
N ILE A 68 -1.72 -3.94 1.52
CA ILE A 68 -2.08 -4.19 2.92
C ILE A 68 -1.81 -2.93 3.75
N ALA A 69 -2.79 -2.51 4.55
CA ALA A 69 -2.62 -1.50 5.60
C ALA A 69 -2.75 -2.15 6.97
N ALA A 70 -1.84 -1.83 7.90
CA ALA A 70 -1.92 -2.30 9.27
C ALA A 70 -2.42 -1.19 10.21
N ARG A 71 -3.46 -1.52 10.99
CA ARG A 71 -4.09 -0.61 11.93
C ARG A 71 -3.77 -0.97 13.38
N MET A 72 -3.43 0.04 14.17
CA MET A 72 -3.33 -0.03 15.63
C MET A 72 -4.06 1.18 16.22
N ASP A 73 -4.84 0.94 17.28
CA ASP A 73 -5.59 1.98 18.01
C ASP A 73 -6.38 2.95 17.09
N GLY A 74 -7.05 2.38 16.08
CA GLY A 74 -7.88 3.12 15.11
C GLY A 74 -7.11 3.81 13.98
N HIS A 75 -5.77 3.80 14.02
CA HIS A 75 -4.93 4.47 13.04
C HIS A 75 -4.21 3.47 12.13
N ILE A 76 -4.18 3.74 10.82
CA ILE A 76 -3.20 3.11 9.91
C ILE A 76 -1.81 3.59 10.32
N LEU A 77 -0.95 2.66 10.78
CA LEU A 77 0.43 2.96 11.17
C LEU A 77 1.45 2.44 10.15
N MET A 78 1.08 1.44 9.37
CA MET A 78 1.91 0.91 8.30
C MET A 78 1.09 0.72 7.04
N ILE A 79 1.66 1.08 5.90
CA ILE A 79 1.22 0.56 4.62
C ILE A 79 2.30 -0.34 4.02
N LEU A 80 1.89 -1.38 3.31
CA LEU A 80 2.75 -2.27 2.55
C LEU A 80 2.29 -2.26 1.11
N ARG A 81 3.24 -2.00 0.20
CA ARG A 81 3.01 -2.05 -1.25
C ARG A 81 3.94 -3.06 -1.90
N TYR A 82 3.36 -3.99 -2.63
CA TYR A 82 4.04 -4.98 -3.44
C TYR A 82 4.22 -4.45 -4.88
N GLY A 83 5.35 -4.78 -5.49
CA GLY A 83 5.44 -4.76 -6.94
C GLY A 83 6.75 -5.38 -7.46
N PRO A 84 6.69 -6.12 -8.58
CA PRO A 84 7.83 -6.88 -9.07
C PRO A 84 8.99 -6.00 -9.58
N GLY A 85 10.22 -6.44 -9.36
CA GLY A 85 11.43 -5.75 -9.83
C GLY A 85 12.04 -4.82 -8.78
N SER A 86 12.53 -3.65 -9.20
CA SER A 86 13.28 -2.72 -8.34
C SER A 86 12.39 -2.08 -7.27
N LEU A 87 12.88 -2.04 -6.03
CA LEU A 87 12.24 -1.36 -4.90
C LEU A 87 12.40 0.17 -5.02
N VAL A 88 13.58 0.63 -5.46
CA VAL A 88 13.93 2.06 -5.57
C VAL A 88 12.95 2.86 -6.42
N THR A 89 12.45 2.26 -7.52
CA THR A 89 11.48 2.92 -8.41
C THR A 89 10.09 3.09 -7.77
N ARG A 90 9.84 2.42 -6.63
CA ARG A 90 8.56 2.36 -5.92
C ARG A 90 8.55 3.12 -4.61
N GLU A 91 9.71 3.52 -4.08
CA GLU A 91 9.81 4.34 -2.87
C GLU A 91 8.95 5.61 -2.96
N ARG A 92 9.15 6.41 -4.02
CA ARG A 92 8.48 7.70 -4.17
C ARG A 92 6.95 7.59 -4.27
N PRO A 93 6.36 6.71 -5.10
CA PRO A 93 4.92 6.52 -5.11
C PRO A 93 4.39 5.88 -3.83
N ALA A 94 5.15 5.01 -3.15
CA ALA A 94 4.71 4.46 -1.86
C ALA A 94 4.61 5.53 -0.76
N ILE A 95 5.59 6.45 -0.68
CA ILE A 95 5.52 7.61 0.23
C ILE A 95 4.34 8.53 -0.13
N ALA A 96 4.05 8.71 -1.43
CA ALA A 96 2.89 9.50 -1.85
C ALA A 96 1.57 8.84 -1.40
N ALA A 97 1.45 7.52 -1.58
CA ALA A 97 0.29 6.76 -1.13
C ALA A 97 0.09 6.85 0.39
N SER A 98 1.15 6.77 1.18
CA SER A 98 1.08 6.85 2.65
C SER A 98 0.53 8.19 3.17
N ARG A 99 0.67 9.25 2.36
CA ARG A 99 0.18 10.61 2.67
C ARG A 99 -1.24 10.88 2.17
N LEU A 100 -1.83 9.94 1.42
CA LEU A 100 -3.15 10.06 0.80
C LEU A 100 -4.14 9.02 1.33
N VAL A 101 -3.67 7.86 1.81
CA VAL A 101 -4.50 6.76 2.33
C VAL A 101 -5.23 7.13 3.64
N ALA A 102 -4.70 8.12 4.37
CA ALA A 102 -5.23 8.60 5.64
C ALA A 102 -5.16 10.14 5.70
N PRO A 103 -5.95 10.81 6.58
CA PRO A 103 -5.91 12.27 6.72
C PRO A 103 -4.63 12.79 7.41
N TYR A 104 -3.69 11.90 7.75
CA TYR A 104 -2.44 12.18 8.45
C TYR A 104 -1.28 11.38 7.84
N GLN A 105 -0.06 11.71 8.22
CA GLN A 105 1.15 11.03 7.76
C GLN A 105 1.27 9.64 8.40
N VAL A 106 1.09 8.58 7.61
CA VAL A 106 1.35 7.20 8.06
C VAL A 106 2.86 7.05 8.33
N PRO A 107 3.27 6.58 9.52
CA PRO A 107 4.67 6.61 9.93
C PRO A 107 5.54 5.53 9.28
N VAL A 108 5.00 4.37 8.94
CA VAL A 108 5.77 3.27 8.34
C VAL A 108 5.27 2.99 6.92
N VAL A 109 6.18 3.01 5.96
CA VAL A 109 5.91 2.67 4.56
C VAL A 109 6.80 1.51 4.18
N VAL A 110 6.22 0.40 3.73
CA VAL A 110 6.95 -0.78 3.28
C VAL A 110 6.78 -0.92 1.78
N VAL A 111 7.89 -1.05 1.08
CA VAL A 111 7.94 -1.40 -0.34
C VAL A 111 8.59 -2.77 -0.47
N THR A 112 7.99 -3.70 -1.20
CA THR A 112 8.52 -5.05 -1.35
C THR A 112 8.28 -5.61 -2.75
N ASN A 113 9.15 -6.51 -3.20
CA ASN A 113 8.98 -7.29 -4.42
C ASN A 113 8.67 -8.77 -4.13
N GLY A 114 8.36 -9.10 -2.87
CA GLY A 114 8.10 -10.47 -2.40
C GLY A 114 9.33 -11.22 -1.89
N GLU A 115 10.55 -10.79 -2.25
CA GLU A 115 11.81 -11.41 -1.81
C GLU A 115 12.60 -10.50 -0.87
N ASP A 116 12.60 -9.20 -1.14
CA ASP A 116 13.24 -8.15 -0.34
C ASP A 116 12.23 -7.04 0.00
N ALA A 117 12.58 -6.17 0.93
CA ALA A 117 11.76 -5.02 1.32
C ALA A 117 12.60 -3.82 1.75
N GLU A 118 12.03 -2.63 1.61
CA GLU A 118 12.55 -1.39 2.17
C GLU A 118 11.49 -0.80 3.10
N ILE A 119 11.93 -0.45 4.31
CA ILE A 119 11.09 0.16 5.33
C ILE A 119 11.47 1.63 5.38
N ILE A 120 10.50 2.49 5.15
CA ILE A 120 10.69 3.92 4.96
C ILE A 120 9.91 4.66 6.04
N ASP A 121 10.56 5.62 6.70
CA ASP A 121 9.89 6.59 7.57
C ASP A 121 9.01 7.49 6.70
N GLY A 122 7.68 7.39 6.85
CA GLY A 122 6.73 8.10 5.98
C GLY A 122 6.75 9.63 6.13
N ARG A 123 7.31 10.14 7.24
CA ARG A 123 7.48 11.57 7.48
C ARG A 123 8.71 12.10 6.75
N THR A 124 9.86 11.43 6.91
CA THR A 124 11.13 11.91 6.36
C THR A 124 11.43 11.39 4.96
N GLY A 125 10.83 10.27 4.56
CA GLY A 125 11.12 9.54 3.33
C GLY A 125 12.44 8.77 3.37
N LYS A 126 13.07 8.62 4.53
CA LYS A 126 14.34 7.89 4.67
C LYS A 126 14.10 6.41 4.88
N ILE A 127 14.92 5.58 4.24
CA ILE A 127 14.98 4.14 4.53
C ILE A 127 15.52 3.95 5.96
N THR A 128 14.76 3.23 6.78
CA THR A 128 15.07 2.89 8.16
C THR A 128 15.40 1.40 8.34
N GLY A 129 15.15 0.57 7.33
CA GLY A 129 15.47 -0.86 7.35
C GLY A 129 15.32 -1.51 5.98
N SER A 130 15.91 -2.69 5.82
CA SER A 130 15.84 -3.48 4.58
C SER A 130 15.67 -4.98 4.87
N GLY A 131 15.10 -5.73 3.93
CA GLY A 131 14.75 -7.14 4.09
C GLY A 131 13.34 -7.35 4.64
N LEU A 132 12.68 -8.43 4.22
CA LEU A 132 11.40 -8.87 4.80
C LEU A 132 11.45 -8.98 6.35
N PRO A 133 12.54 -9.48 6.98
CA PRO A 133 12.63 -9.51 8.43
C PRO A 133 12.59 -8.14 9.11
N ALA A 134 12.93 -7.05 8.41
CA ALA A 134 12.88 -5.69 8.96
C ALA A 134 11.47 -5.08 9.00
N ILE A 135 10.48 -5.71 8.33
CA ILE A 135 9.07 -5.29 8.43
C ILE A 135 8.65 -5.35 9.91
N PRO A 136 8.11 -4.28 10.50
CA PRO A 136 7.78 -4.30 11.92
C PRO A 136 6.74 -5.35 12.27
N SER A 137 7.00 -6.08 13.36
CA SER A 137 6.05 -6.95 14.02
C SER A 137 4.85 -6.18 14.55
N ARG A 138 3.77 -6.90 14.87
CA ARG A 138 2.60 -6.32 15.51
C ARG A 138 2.96 -5.60 16.81
N ASP A 139 3.84 -6.19 17.62
CA ASP A 139 4.20 -5.64 18.93
C ASP A 139 5.05 -4.37 18.80
N GLU A 140 5.95 -4.30 17.82
CA GLU A 140 6.67 -3.07 17.49
C GLU A 140 5.71 -1.97 17.00
N LEU A 141 4.74 -2.32 16.16
CA LEU A 141 3.71 -1.38 15.70
C LEU A 141 2.81 -0.90 16.86
N ALA A 142 2.50 -1.79 17.80
CA ALA A 142 1.73 -1.45 19.00
C ALA A 142 2.53 -0.53 19.94
N ALA A 143 3.84 -0.74 20.09
CA ALA A 143 4.70 0.18 20.84
C ALA A 143 4.78 1.55 20.16
N LEU A 144 4.86 1.60 18.82
CA LEU A 144 4.78 2.84 18.06
C LEU A 144 3.44 3.56 18.25
N ALA A 145 2.33 2.81 18.30
CA ALA A 145 0.98 3.37 18.49
C ALA A 145 0.86 4.19 19.78
N GLN A 146 1.50 3.74 20.86
CA GLN A 146 1.45 4.42 22.17
C GLN A 146 2.06 5.83 22.15
N VAL A 147 3.00 6.08 21.25
CA VAL A 147 3.70 7.37 21.11
C VAL A 147 3.34 8.10 19.81
N PHE A 148 2.48 7.51 18.99
CA PHE A 148 2.09 8.08 17.71
C PHE A 148 1.14 9.26 17.91
N ILE A 149 1.54 10.41 17.35
CA ILE A 149 0.69 11.59 17.28
C ILE A 149 0.41 11.83 15.79
N PRO A 150 -0.84 11.66 15.33
CA PRO A 150 -1.20 11.87 13.93
C PRO A 150 -0.88 13.30 13.49
N VAL A 151 0.04 13.44 12.53
CA VAL A 151 0.36 14.73 11.92
C VAL A 151 -0.46 14.89 10.64
N PRO A 152 -1.39 15.85 10.55
CA PRO A 152 -2.18 16.06 9.34
C PRO A 152 -1.30 16.33 8.11
N VAL A 153 -1.74 15.82 6.96
CA VAL A 153 -1.12 16.16 5.68
C VAL A 153 -1.81 17.43 5.17
N SER A 154 -1.06 18.51 4.96
CA SER A 154 -1.62 19.76 4.44
C SER A 154 -2.21 19.58 3.05
N GLU A 155 -3.25 20.34 2.68
CA GLU A 155 -3.87 20.23 1.34
C GLU A 155 -2.86 20.49 0.21
N LYS A 156 -1.98 21.48 0.38
CA LYS A 156 -0.87 21.72 -0.57
C LYS A 156 0.01 20.49 -0.77
N GLN A 157 0.29 19.76 0.31
CA GLN A 157 1.07 18.53 0.24
C GLN A 157 0.25 17.41 -0.41
N LYS A 158 -1.02 17.22 -0.03
CA LYS A 158 -1.89 16.23 -0.66
C LYS A 158 -1.97 16.44 -2.18
N ASP A 159 -2.10 17.68 -2.65
CA ASP A 159 -2.11 18.00 -4.08
C ASP A 159 -0.80 17.60 -4.78
N ALA A 160 0.34 17.87 -4.15
CA ALA A 160 1.65 17.47 -4.67
C ALA A 160 1.79 15.94 -4.71
N GLU A 161 1.43 15.24 -3.63
CA GLU A 161 1.49 13.77 -3.56
C GLU A 161 0.53 13.11 -4.55
N ARG A 162 -0.66 13.70 -4.75
CA ARG A 162 -1.65 13.21 -5.72
C ARG A 162 -1.10 13.23 -7.13
N ARG A 163 -0.44 14.32 -7.53
CA ARG A 163 0.20 14.44 -8.86
C ARG A 163 1.30 13.40 -9.03
N ILE A 164 2.08 13.17 -7.98
CA ILE A 164 3.18 12.21 -8.00
C ILE A 164 2.62 10.79 -8.15
N LEU A 165 1.72 10.38 -7.26
CA LEU A 165 1.13 9.04 -7.35
C LEU A 165 0.42 8.82 -8.69
N PHE A 166 -0.32 9.81 -9.18
CA PHE A 166 -0.96 9.76 -10.49
C PHE A 166 0.06 9.59 -11.63
N THR A 167 1.21 10.26 -11.54
CA THR A 167 2.25 10.19 -12.56
C THR A 167 2.86 8.78 -12.67
N TYR A 168 3.13 8.16 -11.52
CA TYR A 168 3.73 6.83 -11.46
C TYR A 168 2.74 5.70 -11.80
N GLU A 169 1.48 5.84 -11.39
CA GLU A 169 0.52 4.72 -11.40
C GLU A 169 -0.59 4.86 -12.46
N ALA A 170 -0.86 6.07 -12.95
CA ALA A 170 -2.03 6.35 -13.78
C ALA A 170 -1.72 7.01 -15.14
N VAL A 171 -0.48 7.41 -15.40
CA VAL A 171 -0.11 7.95 -16.72
C VAL A 171 -0.17 6.84 -17.77
N GLY A 172 -1.28 6.83 -18.52
CA GLY A 172 -1.54 5.86 -19.59
C GLY A 172 -2.69 4.88 -19.29
N ALA A 173 -3.18 4.87 -18.05
CA ALA A 173 -4.36 4.11 -17.64
C ALA A 173 -5.52 5.07 -17.33
N CYS A 174 -6.72 4.77 -17.80
CA CYS A 174 -7.95 5.41 -17.36
C CYS A 174 -8.84 4.28 -16.86
N ASN A 175 -8.76 3.99 -15.57
CA ASN A 175 -9.37 2.80 -14.97
C ASN A 175 -10.52 3.18 -14.02
N CYS A 176 -11.20 4.30 -14.28
CA CYS A 176 -12.45 4.61 -13.59
C CYS A 176 -13.60 3.86 -14.27
N ASP A 177 -14.16 2.88 -13.57
CA ASP A 177 -15.28 2.05 -14.04
C ASP A 177 -16.65 2.75 -14.03
N ASP A 178 -16.70 4.06 -13.79
CA ASP A 178 -17.93 4.84 -13.89
C ASP A 178 -17.77 5.94 -14.95
N GLY A 179 -18.78 6.05 -15.83
CA GLY A 179 -18.87 6.96 -16.99
C GLY A 179 -18.87 8.47 -16.69
N GLY A 180 -17.99 8.92 -15.79
CA GLY A 180 -17.81 10.28 -15.32
C GLY A 180 -16.66 11.04 -15.99
N CYS A 181 -15.93 10.45 -16.93
CA CYS A 181 -15.00 11.21 -17.77
C CYS A 181 -15.80 12.00 -18.82
N LYS A 182 -16.35 13.16 -18.42
CA LYS A 182 -16.73 14.19 -19.39
C LYS A 182 -15.47 14.99 -19.72
N ILE A 183 -14.95 14.75 -20.93
CA ILE A 183 -13.95 15.60 -21.60
C ILE A 183 -14.51 17.02 -21.71
#